data_AF-A0ABC8Q820-F1
#
_entry.id   AF-A0ABC8Q820-F1
#
_cell.length_a   1.000
_cell.length_b   1.000
_cell.length_c   1.000
_cell.angle_alpha   90.00
_cell.angle_beta   90.00
_cell.angle_gamma   90.00
#
_symmetry.space_group_name_H-M   'P 1'
#
loop_
_entity.id
_entity.type
_entity.pdbx_description
1 polymer ?
#
loop_
_entity_poly.entity_id
_entity_poly.type
_entity_poly.pdbx_seq_one_letter_code
_entity_poly.pdbx_strand_id
1 'polypeptide(L)'
;MIRSNAQDSFDRIFRKAARTRLTRQPEDTCHISTAAEGDTLSGEDALILTISSIAFRLLLVLRFDDSDVTRAYFTGEGTGRSFEEARLEIGNLCCGALNQELLQVFPDLGMSTPYVVSARCLPYLDVLKPGYVAAYAVTINDTVRVDATVCVCAHAPLDFVADVSGEVESGGELELF
;
A
#
# COMPACT_ATOMS: atom_id res chain seq x y z
N MET A 1 -13.69 -14.63 9.76
CA MET A 1 -14.60 -14.01 8.77
C MET A 1 -14.44 -12.50 8.87
N ILE A 2 -14.26 -11.81 7.74
CA ILE A 2 -14.10 -10.35 7.69
C ILE A 2 -15.45 -9.75 7.29
N ARG A 3 -16.01 -8.86 8.12
CA ARG A 3 -17.31 -8.21 7.89
C ARG A 3 -17.17 -6.94 7.05
N SER A 4 -18.29 -6.43 6.54
CA SER A 4 -18.32 -5.24 5.67
C SER A 4 -17.64 -4.02 6.30
N ASN A 5 -17.89 -3.74 7.59
CA ASN A 5 -17.26 -2.61 8.27
C ASN A 5 -15.73 -2.70 8.24
N ALA A 6 -15.18 -3.90 8.43
CA ALA A 6 -13.74 -4.14 8.36
C ALA A 6 -13.21 -3.97 6.93
N GLN A 7 -13.94 -4.47 5.91
CA GLN A 7 -13.58 -4.29 4.49
C GLN A 7 -13.54 -2.80 4.13
N ASP A 8 -14.59 -2.06 4.47
CA ASP A 8 -14.70 -0.61 4.24
C ASP A 8 -13.60 0.16 4.99
N SER A 9 -13.24 -0.29 6.21
CA SER A 9 -12.16 0.31 6.97
C SER A 9 -10.79 0.06 6.32
N PHE A 10 -10.50 -1.16 5.87
CA PHE A 10 -9.26 -1.43 5.12
C PHE A 10 -9.18 -0.59 3.84
N ASP A 11 -10.28 -0.45 3.11
CA ASP A 11 -10.34 0.41 1.91
C ASP A 11 -10.03 1.87 2.22
N ARG A 12 -10.70 2.46 3.23
CA ARG A 12 -10.47 3.84 3.66
C ARG A 12 -9.04 4.08 4.14
N ILE A 13 -8.49 3.16 4.94
CA ILE A 13 -7.11 3.23 5.43
C ILE A 13 -6.13 3.21 4.26
N PHE A 14 -6.27 2.26 3.34
CA PHE A 14 -5.39 2.18 2.17
C PHE A 14 -5.46 3.46 1.34
N ARG A 15 -6.66 3.98 1.06
CA ARG A 15 -6.83 5.22 0.28
C ARG A 15 -6.19 6.43 0.95
N LYS A 16 -6.27 6.55 2.28
CA LYS A 16 -5.57 7.61 3.02
C LYS A 16 -4.06 7.46 2.86
N ALA A 17 -3.52 6.29 3.15
CA ALA A 17 -2.08 6.05 3.08
C ALA A 17 -1.51 6.20 1.66
N ALA A 18 -2.22 5.74 0.65
CA ALA A 18 -1.84 5.91 -0.75
C ALA A 18 -1.77 7.39 -1.13
N ARG A 19 -2.76 8.20 -0.74
CA ARG A 19 -2.77 9.65 -1.02
C ARG A 19 -1.67 10.42 -0.29
N THR A 20 -1.26 9.97 0.89
CA THR A 20 -0.28 10.70 1.70
C THR A 20 1.16 10.23 1.47
N ARG A 21 1.37 9.00 0.99
CA ARG A 21 2.71 8.39 0.89
C ARG A 21 3.10 7.90 -0.49
N LEU A 22 2.18 7.74 -1.44
CA LEU A 22 2.56 7.45 -2.84
C LEU A 22 2.81 8.73 -3.65
N THR A 23 2.26 9.87 -3.22
CA THR A 23 2.61 11.19 -3.77
C THR A 23 3.92 11.69 -3.19
N ARG A 24 4.63 12.53 -3.95
CA ARG A 24 5.91 13.12 -3.52
C ARG A 24 5.74 14.54 -2.99
N GLN A 25 4.79 15.27 -3.56
CA GLN A 25 4.51 16.66 -3.22
C GLN A 25 3.06 16.80 -2.72
N PRO A 26 2.79 17.72 -1.79
CA PRO A 26 1.43 17.99 -1.31
C PRO A 26 0.45 18.40 -2.42
N GLU A 27 0.95 19.00 -3.50
CA GLU A 27 0.17 19.50 -4.63
C GLU A 27 -0.16 18.40 -5.66
N ASP A 28 0.43 17.21 -5.53
CA ASP A 28 0.20 16.11 -6.45
C ASP A 28 -1.27 15.66 -6.41
N THR A 29 -1.87 15.54 -7.58
CA THR A 29 -3.21 14.97 -7.72
C THR A 29 -3.11 13.45 -7.66
N CYS A 30 -3.92 12.81 -6.80
CA CYS A 30 -3.92 11.36 -6.60
C CYS A 30 -5.32 10.79 -6.76
N HIS A 31 -5.53 10.10 -7.90
CA HIS A 31 -6.77 9.41 -8.23
C HIS A 31 -6.63 7.92 -7.93
N ILE A 32 -7.54 7.38 -7.12
CA ILE A 32 -7.55 5.97 -6.74
C ILE A 32 -8.87 5.35 -7.16
N SER A 33 -8.84 4.47 -8.15
CA SER A 33 -9.97 3.66 -8.56
C SER A 33 -9.78 2.20 -8.15
N THR A 34 -10.85 1.42 -8.15
CA THR A 34 -10.75 -0.04 -8.09
C THR A 34 -10.17 -0.52 -9.42
N ALA A 35 -9.15 -1.39 -9.36
CA ALA A 35 -8.54 -1.92 -10.58
C ALA A 35 -9.55 -2.76 -11.37
N ALA A 36 -9.68 -2.51 -12.67
CA ALA A 36 -10.48 -3.33 -13.56
C ALA A 36 -9.66 -4.52 -14.06
N GLU A 37 -10.32 -5.66 -14.29
CA GLU A 37 -9.67 -6.81 -14.93
C GLU A 37 -9.14 -6.41 -16.32
N GLY A 38 -7.83 -6.56 -16.54
CA GLY A 38 -7.17 -6.31 -17.83
C GLY A 38 -6.42 -4.99 -17.98
N ASP A 39 -6.47 -4.09 -17.00
CA ASP A 39 -5.61 -2.89 -16.97
C ASP A 39 -4.25 -3.27 -16.39
N THR A 40 -3.38 -3.82 -17.22
CA THR A 40 -2.09 -4.35 -16.78
C THR A 40 -0.99 -3.31 -16.89
N LEU A 41 -0.43 -2.91 -15.75
CA LEU A 41 0.84 -2.21 -15.70
C LEU A 41 1.96 -2.98 -16.39
N SER A 42 2.85 -2.24 -17.06
CA SER A 42 4.12 -2.76 -17.53
C SER A 42 5.08 -2.85 -16.34
N GLY A 43 5.55 -4.04 -16.03
CA GLY A 43 6.35 -4.28 -14.82
C GLY A 43 6.38 -5.74 -14.44
N GLU A 44 7.58 -6.32 -14.43
CA GLU A 44 7.82 -7.73 -14.12
C GLU A 44 7.89 -8.02 -12.61
N ASP A 45 7.98 -6.98 -11.80
CA ASP A 45 8.18 -7.03 -10.36
C ASP A 45 6.93 -6.58 -9.59
N ALA A 46 6.77 -7.16 -8.41
CA ALA A 46 5.83 -6.74 -7.38
C ALA A 46 6.58 -6.57 -6.05
N LEU A 47 6.35 -5.43 -5.42
CA LEU A 47 6.84 -5.13 -4.09
C LEU A 47 5.81 -5.63 -3.08
N ILE A 48 6.24 -6.42 -2.09
CA ILE A 48 5.34 -6.95 -1.06
C ILE A 48 5.82 -6.50 0.32
N LEU A 49 4.87 -6.03 1.12
CA LEU A 49 5.03 -5.77 2.55
C LEU A 49 3.93 -6.50 3.31
N THR A 50 4.23 -6.92 4.54
CA THR A 50 3.28 -7.64 5.38
C THR A 50 3.09 -6.92 6.71
N ILE A 51 1.84 -6.69 7.09
CA ILE A 51 1.45 -6.31 8.45
C ILE A 51 0.85 -7.53 9.11
N SER A 52 1.39 -7.91 10.27
CA SER A 52 0.95 -9.07 11.04
C SER A 52 0.37 -8.65 12.37
N SER A 53 -0.78 -9.22 12.69
CA SER A 53 -1.47 -9.16 13.98
C SER A 53 -1.69 -10.60 14.48
N ILE A 54 -2.10 -10.73 15.74
CA ILE A 54 -2.68 -11.98 16.26
C ILE A 54 -3.96 -12.34 15.48
N ALA A 55 -4.78 -11.34 15.13
CA ALA A 55 -6.10 -11.56 14.54
C ALA A 55 -6.10 -11.74 13.02
N PHE A 56 -5.08 -11.24 12.32
CA PHE A 56 -5.00 -11.27 10.86
C PHE A 56 -3.57 -11.06 10.35
N ARG A 57 -3.36 -11.36 9.08
CA ARG A 57 -2.20 -10.96 8.29
C ARG A 57 -2.68 -10.18 7.07
N LEU A 58 -2.12 -9.00 6.86
CA LEU A 58 -2.35 -8.16 5.68
C LEU A 58 -1.09 -8.16 4.81
N LEU A 59 -1.26 -8.41 3.52
CA LEU A 59 -0.25 -8.22 2.50
C LEU A 59 -0.62 -6.97 1.70
N LEU A 60 0.32 -6.03 1.63
CA LEU A 60 0.28 -4.92 0.69
C LEU A 60 1.20 -5.27 -0.48
N VAL A 61 0.62 -5.36 -1.66
CA VAL A 61 1.36 -5.54 -2.91
C VAL A 61 1.32 -4.23 -3.68
N LEU A 62 2.47 -3.74 -4.12
CA LEU A 62 2.60 -2.56 -4.97
C LEU A 62 3.31 -2.95 -6.25
N ARG A 63 2.77 -2.51 -7.39
CA ARG A 63 3.41 -2.60 -8.70
C ARG A 63 3.54 -1.19 -9.25
N PHE A 64 4.76 -0.80 -9.55
CA PHE A 64 5.04 0.48 -10.17
C PHE A 64 5.15 0.25 -11.67
N ASP A 65 4.54 1.13 -12.47
CA ASP A 65 4.73 1.11 -13.91
C ASP A 65 6.20 1.35 -14.26
N ASP A 66 6.73 0.59 -15.21
CA ASP A 66 8.13 0.68 -15.61
C ASP A 66 8.40 1.74 -16.70
N SER A 67 7.55 2.76 -16.79
CA SER A 67 7.73 3.86 -17.73
C SER A 67 8.75 4.88 -17.24
N ASP A 68 9.41 5.56 -18.19
CA ASP A 68 10.33 6.66 -17.90
C ASP A 68 9.68 7.77 -17.08
N VAL A 69 8.38 8.02 -17.28
CA VAL A 69 7.61 9.02 -16.53
C VAL A 69 7.51 8.64 -15.05
N THR A 70 7.13 7.39 -14.77
CA THR A 70 7.02 6.88 -13.39
C THR A 70 8.39 6.83 -12.72
N ARG A 71 9.43 6.40 -13.46
CA ARG A 71 10.81 6.39 -12.97
C ARG A 71 11.28 7.78 -12.58
N ALA A 72 11.18 8.74 -13.51
CA ALA A 72 11.61 10.12 -13.28
C ALA A 72 10.84 10.78 -12.12
N TYR A 73 9.53 10.54 -12.04
CA TYR A 73 8.72 11.03 -10.95
C TYR A 73 9.23 10.52 -9.61
N PHE A 74 9.48 9.22 -9.44
CA PHE A 74 9.87 8.66 -8.14
C PHE A 74 11.33 8.87 -7.75
N THR A 75 12.26 8.98 -8.71
CA THR A 75 13.66 9.31 -8.39
C THR A 75 13.85 10.79 -8.08
N GLY A 76 13.06 11.66 -8.72
CA GLY A 76 13.26 13.10 -8.69
C GLY A 76 14.52 13.55 -9.42
N GLU A 77 14.56 14.82 -9.78
CA GLU A 77 15.73 15.40 -10.44
C GLU A 77 16.89 15.54 -9.44
N GLY A 78 18.06 14.99 -9.79
CA GLY A 78 19.32 15.28 -9.09
C GLY A 78 19.61 14.51 -7.80
N THR A 79 18.81 13.52 -7.39
CA THR A 79 19.03 12.78 -6.13
C THR A 79 20.10 11.69 -6.22
N GLY A 80 20.51 11.28 -7.44
CA GLY A 80 21.44 10.15 -7.66
C GLY A 80 20.88 8.79 -7.24
N ARG A 81 19.63 8.75 -6.76
CA ARG A 81 18.95 7.58 -6.24
C ARG A 81 18.41 6.73 -7.37
N SER A 82 18.57 5.40 -7.25
CA SER A 82 17.98 4.48 -8.22
C SER A 82 16.45 4.38 -8.05
N PHE A 83 15.75 4.07 -9.13
CA PHE A 83 14.31 3.81 -9.08
C PHE A 83 13.97 2.63 -8.15
N GLU A 84 14.85 1.63 -8.09
CA GLU A 84 14.69 0.47 -7.21
C GLU A 84 14.73 0.85 -5.73
N GLU A 85 15.65 1.71 -5.33
CA GLU A 85 15.67 2.24 -3.97
C GLU A 85 14.42 3.07 -3.70
N ALA A 86 13.99 3.89 -4.66
CA ALA A 86 12.82 4.76 -4.51
C ALA A 86 11.54 3.96 -4.25
N ARG A 87 11.26 2.94 -5.07
CA ARG A 87 10.07 2.08 -4.88
C ARG A 87 10.08 1.37 -3.52
N LEU A 88 11.24 0.93 -3.03
CA LEU A 88 11.36 0.25 -1.73
C LEU A 88 11.02 1.19 -0.58
N GLU A 89 11.58 2.40 -0.55
CA GLU A 89 11.28 3.36 0.52
C GLU A 89 9.83 3.82 0.46
N ILE A 90 9.32 4.16 -0.72
CA ILE A 90 7.93 4.61 -0.89
C ILE A 90 6.96 3.52 -0.47
N GLY A 91 7.23 2.27 -0.84
CA GLY A 91 6.43 1.14 -0.38
C GLY A 91 6.48 0.96 1.14
N ASN A 92 7.67 1.13 1.75
CA ASN A 92 7.82 1.07 3.20
C ASN A 92 7.07 2.21 3.92
N LEU A 93 7.15 3.44 3.40
CA LEU A 93 6.43 4.60 3.93
C LEU A 93 4.91 4.43 3.81
N CYS A 94 4.43 3.96 2.65
CA CYS A 94 3.02 3.68 2.41
C CYS A 94 2.52 2.61 3.38
N CYS A 95 3.20 1.46 3.46
CA CYS A 95 2.85 0.41 4.43
C CYS A 95 2.90 0.90 5.87
N GLY A 96 3.89 1.73 6.22
CA GLY A 96 4.00 2.37 7.53
C GLY A 96 2.77 3.22 7.87
N ALA A 97 2.26 4.01 6.91
CA ALA A 97 1.03 4.77 7.10
C ALA A 97 -0.21 3.86 7.25
N LEU A 98 -0.31 2.76 6.50
CA LEU A 98 -1.36 1.75 6.74
C LEU A 98 -1.26 1.18 8.17
N ASN A 99 -0.05 0.84 8.60
CA ASN A 99 0.20 0.26 9.92
C ASN A 99 -0.19 1.21 11.05
N GLN A 100 0.11 2.51 10.92
CA GLN A 100 -0.24 3.52 11.92
C GLN A 100 -1.75 3.67 12.11
N GLU A 101 -2.52 3.67 11.02
CA GLU A 101 -3.99 3.72 11.11
C GLU A 101 -4.55 2.43 11.73
N LEU A 102 -3.98 1.28 11.40
CA LEU A 102 -4.40 -0.01 11.97
C LEU A 102 -4.05 -0.14 13.46
N LEU A 103 -2.94 0.46 13.91
CA LEU A 103 -2.53 0.49 15.32
C LEU A 103 -3.54 1.24 16.22
N GLN A 104 -4.35 2.13 15.66
CA GLN A 104 -5.43 2.79 16.41
C GLN A 104 -6.53 1.82 16.85
N VAL A 105 -6.65 0.67 16.18
CA VAL A 105 -7.70 -0.33 16.41
C VAL A 105 -7.15 -1.63 16.98
N PHE A 106 -5.97 -2.04 16.51
CA PHE A 106 -5.33 -3.30 16.89
C PHE A 106 -4.04 -3.01 17.66
N PRO A 107 -3.95 -3.39 18.94
CA PRO A 107 -2.66 -3.38 19.63
C PRO A 107 -1.71 -4.40 18.97
N ASP A 108 -0.41 -4.15 19.06
CA ASP A 108 0.65 -5.09 18.70
C ASP A 108 0.67 -5.53 17.22
N LEU A 109 0.85 -4.56 16.33
CA LEU A 109 1.10 -4.84 14.91
C LEU A 109 2.59 -4.85 14.59
N GLY A 110 3.03 -5.88 13.86
CA GLY A 110 4.37 -5.96 13.30
C GLY A 110 4.37 -5.75 11.79
N MET A 111 5.26 -4.90 11.28
CA MET A 111 5.44 -4.65 9.85
C MET A 111 6.75 -5.29 9.36
N SER A 112 6.73 -5.95 8.21
CA SER A 112 7.94 -6.43 7.53
C SER A 112 8.65 -5.28 6.81
N THR A 113 9.92 -5.48 6.47
CA THR A 113 10.56 -4.70 5.42
C THR A 113 10.02 -5.10 4.04
N PRO A 114 10.13 -4.23 3.04
CA PRO A 114 9.79 -4.57 1.66
C PRO A 114 10.65 -5.68 1.08
N TYR A 115 10.04 -6.54 0.27
CA TYR A 115 10.75 -7.49 -0.58
C TYR A 115 10.14 -7.53 -1.99
N VAL A 116 10.97 -7.82 -2.99
CA VAL A 116 10.58 -7.84 -4.40
C VAL A 116 10.44 -9.27 -4.87
N VAL A 117 9.35 -9.56 -5.58
CA VAL A 117 9.12 -10.83 -6.27
C VAL A 117 8.70 -10.56 -7.71
N SER A 118 8.76 -11.57 -8.57
CA SER A 118 8.13 -11.44 -9.88
C SER A 118 6.61 -11.26 -9.75
N ALA A 119 6.03 -10.37 -10.53
CA ALA A 119 4.58 -10.17 -10.67
C ALA A 119 3.84 -11.47 -11.09
N ARG A 120 4.57 -12.44 -11.68
CA ARG A 120 4.04 -13.79 -11.96
C ARG A 120 3.66 -14.57 -10.70
N CYS A 121 4.10 -14.13 -9.52
CA CYS A 121 3.72 -14.71 -8.25
C CYS A 121 2.32 -14.28 -7.78
N LEU A 122 1.76 -13.18 -8.30
CA LEU A 122 0.52 -12.60 -7.79
C LEU A 122 -0.73 -13.48 -7.97
N PRO A 123 -0.88 -14.25 -9.07
CA PRO A 123 -1.97 -15.22 -9.18
C PRO A 123 -1.97 -16.30 -8.08
N TYR A 124 -0.86 -16.49 -7.36
CA TYR A 124 -0.78 -17.46 -6.26
C TYR A 124 -1.22 -16.88 -4.90
N LEU A 125 -1.63 -15.61 -4.82
CA LEU A 125 -2.17 -15.04 -3.58
C LEU A 125 -3.40 -15.79 -3.07
N ASP A 126 -4.21 -16.36 -3.97
CA ASP A 126 -5.40 -17.15 -3.61
C ASP A 126 -5.08 -18.41 -2.80
N VAL A 127 -3.85 -18.93 -2.90
CA VAL A 127 -3.38 -20.08 -2.09
C VAL A 127 -3.39 -19.74 -0.60
N LEU A 128 -3.24 -18.45 -0.24
CA LEU A 128 -3.32 -17.96 1.13
C LEU A 128 -4.75 -17.99 1.69
N LYS A 129 -5.77 -18.21 0.84
CA LYS A 129 -7.20 -18.19 1.17
C LYS A 129 -7.60 -16.89 1.88
N PRO A 130 -7.39 -15.73 1.23
CA PRO A 130 -7.71 -14.44 1.83
C PRO A 130 -9.20 -14.33 2.13
N GLY A 131 -9.51 -13.69 3.26
CA GLY A 131 -10.88 -13.33 3.63
C GLY A 131 -11.35 -12.00 3.03
N TYR A 132 -10.41 -11.24 2.45
CA TYR A 132 -10.65 -9.97 1.76
C TYR A 132 -9.49 -9.69 0.80
N VAL A 133 -9.82 -9.30 -0.42
CA VAL A 133 -8.87 -8.82 -1.44
C VAL A 133 -9.48 -7.61 -2.11
N ALA A 134 -8.71 -6.53 -2.21
CA ALA A 134 -9.07 -5.35 -2.99
C ALA A 134 -7.88 -4.90 -3.83
N ALA A 135 -8.14 -4.65 -5.10
CA ALA A 135 -7.16 -4.16 -6.06
C ALA A 135 -7.47 -2.70 -6.43
N TYR A 136 -6.43 -1.90 -6.54
CA TYR A 136 -6.49 -0.47 -6.76
C TYR A 136 -5.60 -0.07 -7.92
N ALA A 137 -6.09 0.81 -8.77
CA ALA A 137 -5.27 1.54 -9.73
C ALA A 137 -5.09 2.96 -9.19
N VAL A 138 -3.83 3.34 -8.94
CA VAL A 138 -3.45 4.67 -8.47
C VAL A 138 -2.82 5.42 -9.62
N THR A 139 -3.38 6.58 -9.95
CA THR A 139 -2.84 7.51 -10.95
C THR A 139 -2.47 8.82 -10.26
N ILE A 140 -1.21 9.22 -10.39
CA ILE A 140 -0.67 10.45 -9.85
C ILE A 140 -0.37 11.41 -11.00
N ASN A 141 -0.87 12.64 -10.92
CA ASN A 141 -0.72 13.67 -11.96
C ASN A 141 -1.05 13.14 -13.37
N ASP A 142 -2.13 12.36 -13.46
CA ASP A 142 -2.68 11.72 -14.68
C ASP A 142 -1.75 10.79 -15.45
N THR A 143 -0.49 10.63 -15.05
CA THR A 143 0.57 10.03 -15.88
C THR A 143 1.38 8.97 -15.16
N VAL A 144 1.60 9.13 -13.85
CA VAL A 144 2.34 8.17 -13.03
C VAL A 144 1.36 7.11 -12.53
N ARG A 145 1.69 5.83 -12.73
CA ARG A 145 0.79 4.74 -12.37
C ARG A 145 1.41 3.77 -11.37
N VAL A 146 0.61 3.40 -10.35
CA VAL A 146 0.94 2.38 -9.36
C VAL A 146 -0.30 1.52 -9.12
N ASP A 147 -0.19 0.22 -9.30
CA ASP A 147 -1.25 -0.70 -8.89
C ASP A 147 -0.97 -1.17 -7.48
N ALA A 148 -2.01 -1.30 -6.68
CA ALA A 148 -1.92 -1.86 -5.35
C ALA A 148 -2.91 -3.01 -5.17
N THR A 149 -2.54 -3.97 -4.34
CA THR A 149 -3.46 -5.00 -3.85
C THR A 149 -3.34 -5.11 -2.35
N VAL A 150 -4.46 -4.98 -1.66
CA VAL A 150 -4.59 -5.26 -0.23
C VAL A 150 -5.23 -6.63 -0.08
N CYS A 151 -4.51 -7.56 0.52
CA CYS A 151 -4.93 -8.95 0.71
C CYS A 151 -4.88 -9.29 2.20
N VAL A 152 -6.02 -9.65 2.80
CA VAL A 152 -6.13 -9.90 4.25
C VAL A 152 -6.55 -11.34 4.52
N CYS A 153 -5.71 -12.05 5.27
CA CYS A 153 -5.97 -13.38 5.80
C CYS A 153 -6.37 -13.26 7.27
N ALA A 154 -7.62 -13.61 7.60
CA ALA A 154 -8.11 -13.51 8.97
C ALA A 154 -7.86 -14.80 9.78
N HIS A 155 -7.33 -14.65 10.98
CA HIS A 155 -7.17 -15.73 11.98
C HIS A 155 -8.24 -15.66 13.08
N ALA A 156 -8.93 -14.52 13.21
CA ALA A 156 -10.10 -14.30 14.06
C ALA A 156 -11.22 -13.57 13.27
N PRO A 157 -12.46 -13.49 13.79
CA PRO A 157 -13.47 -12.61 13.23
C PRO A 157 -13.01 -11.13 13.26
N LEU A 158 -13.18 -10.41 12.15
CA LEU A 158 -12.85 -9.00 12.03
C LEU A 158 -14.11 -8.20 11.69
N ASP A 159 -14.47 -7.28 12.58
CA ASP A 159 -15.57 -6.33 12.42
C ASP A 159 -15.24 -5.06 13.21
N PHE A 160 -14.63 -4.10 12.54
CA PHE A 160 -14.16 -2.86 13.16
C PHE A 160 -14.46 -1.67 12.25
N VAL A 161 -14.49 -0.48 12.84
CA VAL A 161 -14.67 0.79 12.13
C VAL A 161 -13.48 1.67 12.46
N ALA A 162 -12.66 1.96 11.45
CA ALA A 162 -11.55 2.88 11.60
C ALA A 162 -12.03 4.33 11.47
N ASP A 163 -11.56 5.19 12.38
CA ASP A 163 -11.72 6.63 12.27
C ASP A 163 -10.61 7.22 11.40
N VAL A 164 -10.79 7.11 10.09
CA VAL A 164 -9.88 7.67 9.10
C VAL A 164 -10.25 9.15 8.91
N SER A 165 -9.93 9.99 9.90
CA SER A 165 -10.07 11.44 9.82
C SER A 165 -8.92 12.04 8.99
N GLY A 166 -9.20 13.15 8.30
CA GLY A 166 -8.34 13.74 7.27
C GLY A 166 -7.17 14.59 7.77
N GLU A 167 -6.80 14.52 9.06
CA GLU A 167 -5.65 15.27 9.55
C GLU A 167 -4.37 14.54 9.21
N VAL A 168 -3.58 15.18 8.34
CA VAL A 168 -2.20 14.80 8.03
C VAL A 168 -1.36 15.23 9.23
N GLU A 169 -1.32 14.41 10.28
CA GLU A 169 -0.29 14.58 11.29
C GLU A 169 1.06 14.23 10.65
N SER A 170 1.94 15.23 10.63
CA SER A 170 3.32 15.13 10.17
C SER A 170 4.11 14.20 11.11
N GLY A 171 3.88 12.89 10.99
CA GLY A 171 4.60 11.86 11.74
C GLY A 171 6.02 11.71 11.18
N GLY A 172 6.97 12.35 11.85
CA GLY A 172 8.37 12.35 11.45
C GLY A 172 9.31 12.93 12.51
N GLU A 173 9.09 12.67 13.79
CA GLU A 173 10.17 12.78 14.78
C GLU A 173 10.57 11.37 15.21
N LEU A 174 11.83 11.02 14.95
CA LEU A 174 12.47 9.81 15.46
C LEU A 174 12.44 9.87 16.99
N GLU A 175 11.70 8.95 17.63
CA GLU A 175 11.86 8.73 19.06
C GLU A 175 13.25 8.13 19.31
N LEU A 176 14.16 9.00 19.76
CA LEU A 176 15.43 8.60 20.38
C LEU A 176 15.13 8.17 21.81
N PHE A 177 15.06 6.86 22.04
CA PHE A 177 15.13 6.26 23.37
C PHE A 177 16.51 6.44 23.99
#